data_AF-A0A679GKB7-F1
#
_entry.id   AF-A0A679GKB7-F1
#
_cell.length_a   1.000
_cell.length_b   1.000
_cell.length_c   1.000
_cell.angle_alpha   90.00
_cell.angle_beta   90.00
_cell.angle_gamma   90.00
#
_symmetry.space_group_name_H-M   'P 1'
#
loop_
_entity.id
_entity.type
_entity.pdbx_description
1 polymer ?
#
loop_
_entity_poly.entity_id
_entity_poly.type
_entity_poly.pdbx_seq_one_letter_code
_entity_poly.pdbx_strand_id
1 'polypeptide(L)'
;MRRLPLLLLLGCLPAGLALAEGCHVNSRTSSAAVTGIETESCYEFVGMPAEALDWSCSNESKDMTSTRKQRVAQCPGGEQARCDAPLDQESLANPRASARGPDTARPAVPNDARVLTRYYQMTDLGQVRTDCEKSGGRWQEQ
;
A
#
# COMPACT_ATOMS: atom_id res chain seq x y z
N MET A 1 11.39 36.45 51.81
CA MET A 1 10.35 35.54 51.26
C MET A 1 10.78 35.10 49.88
N ARG A 2 10.87 33.79 49.67
CA ARG A 2 11.45 33.09 48.53
C ARG A 2 10.40 33.04 47.40
N ARG A 3 10.66 33.64 46.23
CA ARG A 3 9.83 33.44 45.02
C ARG A 3 10.66 32.68 43.99
N LEU A 4 10.33 31.40 43.89
CA LEU A 4 10.87 30.38 43.00
C LEU A 4 10.58 30.78 41.53
N PRO A 5 11.53 30.66 40.58
CA PRO A 5 11.24 30.90 39.18
C PRO A 5 10.41 29.73 38.65
N LEU A 6 9.24 30.02 38.11
CA LEU A 6 8.40 29.04 37.43
C LEU A 6 9.10 28.64 36.13
N LEU A 7 9.80 27.50 36.16
CA LEU A 7 10.25 26.81 34.95
C LEU A 7 8.99 26.46 34.12
N LEU A 8 8.80 27.16 33.00
CA LEU A 8 7.95 26.66 31.91
C LEU A 8 8.69 25.48 31.27
N LEU A 9 8.38 24.26 31.72
CA LEU A 9 8.76 23.06 30.99
C LEU A 9 7.98 23.01 29.68
N LEU A 10 8.75 23.02 28.58
CA LEU A 10 8.31 22.66 27.24
C LEU A 10 7.69 21.26 27.26
N GLY A 11 6.37 21.18 27.10
CA GLY A 11 5.70 19.96 26.68
C GLY A 11 5.74 19.85 25.16
N CYS A 12 6.85 19.39 24.58
CA CYS A 12 6.81 18.85 23.23
C CYS A 12 6.04 17.53 23.30
N LEU A 13 4.74 17.54 23.00
CA LEU A 13 4.08 16.31 22.56
C LEU A 13 4.80 15.91 21.26
N PRO A 14 5.44 14.73 21.17
CA PRO A 14 5.68 14.18 19.86
C PRO A 14 4.28 13.88 19.32
N ALA A 15 3.78 14.75 18.44
CA ALA A 15 2.72 14.37 17.53
C ALA A 15 3.25 13.10 16.87
N GLY A 16 2.72 11.94 17.26
CA GLY A 16 3.10 10.67 16.68
C GLY A 16 2.95 10.85 15.18
N LEU A 17 4.07 10.88 14.47
CA LEU A 17 4.05 10.79 13.03
C LEU A 17 3.42 9.43 12.78
N ALA A 18 2.14 9.42 12.46
CA ALA A 18 1.48 8.28 11.86
C ALA A 18 2.20 8.10 10.53
N LEU A 19 3.31 7.36 10.56
CA LEU A 19 3.98 6.92 9.36
C LEU A 19 2.93 6.08 8.66
N ALA A 20 2.43 6.56 7.52
CA ALA A 20 1.54 5.79 6.69
C ALA A 20 2.35 4.59 6.22
N GLU A 21 2.23 3.48 6.93
CA GLU A 21 2.92 2.26 6.56
C GLU A 21 2.51 1.87 5.14
N GLY A 22 3.45 1.33 4.39
CA GLY A 22 3.23 0.90 3.03
C GLY A 22 3.68 -0.54 2.81
N CYS A 23 3.25 -1.10 1.69
CA CYS A 23 3.71 -2.39 1.21
C CYS A 23 4.39 -2.20 -0.13
N HIS A 24 5.71 -2.35 -0.15
CA HIS A 24 6.49 -2.40 -1.37
C HIS A 24 6.37 -3.78 -2.00
N VAL A 25 6.12 -3.82 -3.30
CA VAL A 25 5.84 -5.04 -4.07
C VAL A 25 6.74 -5.06 -5.29
N ASN A 26 7.61 -6.05 -5.36
CA ASN A 26 8.38 -6.38 -6.55
C ASN A 26 7.87 -7.74 -7.08
N SER A 27 7.47 -7.78 -8.34
CA SER A 27 7.06 -9.03 -8.99
C SER A 27 7.94 -9.30 -10.18
N ARG A 28 8.46 -10.53 -10.25
CA ARG A 28 9.22 -11.03 -11.39
C ARG A 28 8.56 -12.28 -11.96
N THR A 29 8.37 -12.32 -13.27
CA THR A 29 7.96 -13.57 -13.95
C THR A 29 9.19 -14.47 -14.12
N SER A 30 9.21 -15.62 -13.44
CA SER A 30 10.29 -16.60 -13.56
C SER A 30 9.85 -17.76 -14.47
N SER A 31 9.82 -17.52 -15.78
CA SER A 31 9.67 -18.59 -16.78
C SER A 31 10.88 -18.59 -17.69
N ALA A 32 11.54 -19.74 -17.85
CA ALA A 32 12.77 -19.90 -18.64
C ALA A 32 12.60 -19.55 -20.14
N ALA A 33 11.35 -19.39 -20.61
CA ALA A 33 11.00 -19.10 -21.99
C ALA A 33 10.67 -17.62 -22.27
N VAL A 34 10.57 -16.76 -21.25
CA VAL A 34 10.17 -15.35 -21.40
C VAL A 34 11.08 -14.48 -20.54
N THR A 35 11.68 -13.44 -21.14
CA THR A 35 12.42 -12.41 -20.40
C THR A 35 11.55 -11.89 -19.26
N GLY A 36 11.99 -12.10 -18.02
CA GLY A 36 11.16 -11.87 -16.85
C GLY A 36 10.66 -10.42 -16.81
N ILE A 37 9.34 -10.25 -16.85
CA ILE A 37 8.70 -8.96 -16.63
C ILE A 37 8.93 -8.61 -15.15
N GLU A 38 9.66 -7.53 -14.90
CA GLU A 38 9.83 -6.96 -13.58
C GLU A 38 8.87 -5.79 -13.42
N THR A 39 8.06 -5.85 -12.36
CA THR A 39 7.17 -4.76 -11.97
C THR A 39 7.46 -4.35 -10.55
N GLU A 40 7.41 -3.05 -10.29
CA GLU A 40 7.65 -2.46 -8.98
C GLU A 40 6.56 -1.45 -8.65
N SER A 41 5.93 -1.65 -7.50
CA SER A 41 4.91 -0.75 -6.95
C SER A 41 4.97 -0.70 -5.44
N CYS A 42 4.34 0.30 -4.83
CA CYS A 42 4.12 0.34 -3.40
C CYS A 42 2.72 0.86 -3.12
N TYR A 43 2.01 0.25 -2.17
CA TYR A 43 0.67 0.69 -1.81
C TYR A 43 0.51 1.00 -0.32
N GLU A 44 -0.40 1.93 -0.02
CA GLU A 44 -0.77 2.41 1.31
C GLU A 44 -2.29 2.36 1.44
N PHE A 45 -2.80 2.04 2.64
CA PHE A 45 -4.23 2.14 2.92
C PHE A 45 -4.53 3.44 3.66
N VAL A 46 -5.43 4.24 3.09
CA VAL A 46 -5.92 5.49 3.67
C VAL A 46 -7.27 5.23 4.33
N GLY A 47 -7.47 5.75 5.54
CA GLY A 47 -8.70 5.52 6.31
C GLY A 47 -8.79 4.13 6.94
N MET A 48 -7.69 3.37 6.94
CA MET A 48 -7.58 2.06 7.59
C MET A 48 -6.58 2.12 8.74
N PRO A 49 -6.71 1.21 9.73
CA PRO A 49 -5.70 1.07 10.75
C PRO A 49 -4.45 0.37 10.17
N ALA A 50 -3.26 0.65 10.72
CA ALA A 50 -1.98 0.20 10.15
C ALA A 50 -1.85 -1.34 10.10
N GLU A 51 -2.47 -2.04 11.06
CA GLU A 51 -2.54 -3.50 11.09
C GLU A 51 -3.28 -4.11 9.89
N ALA A 52 -4.10 -3.34 9.15
CA ALA A 52 -4.74 -3.82 7.93
C ALA A 52 -3.72 -4.23 6.85
N LEU A 53 -2.53 -3.63 6.88
CA LEU A 53 -1.42 -4.01 6.01
C LEU A 53 -0.75 -5.33 6.42
N ASP A 54 -0.92 -5.82 7.66
CA ASP A 54 -0.24 -7.06 8.10
C ASP A 54 -0.73 -8.24 7.29
N TRP A 55 -2.04 -8.23 7.06
CA TRP A 55 -2.70 -9.17 6.21
C TRP A 55 -2.29 -9.00 4.74
N SER A 56 -2.47 -7.79 4.19
CA SER A 56 -2.32 -7.54 2.76
C SER A 56 -0.86 -7.64 2.26
N CYS A 57 0.10 -7.26 3.11
CA CYS A 57 1.53 -7.27 2.82
C CYS A 57 2.24 -8.57 3.20
N SER A 58 1.49 -9.65 3.47
CA SER A 58 2.05 -10.97 3.72
C SER A 58 2.55 -11.64 2.43
N ASN A 59 3.61 -12.46 2.56
CA ASN A 59 4.15 -13.31 1.48
C ASN A 59 3.60 -14.75 1.53
N GLU A 60 2.54 -15.00 2.30
CA GLU A 60 1.94 -16.33 2.44
C GLU A 60 1.16 -16.78 1.18
N SER A 61 0.96 -15.88 0.22
CA SER A 61 0.30 -16.16 -1.06
C SER A 61 1.22 -16.99 -1.97
N LYS A 62 0.85 -18.24 -2.25
CA LYS A 62 1.59 -19.19 -3.11
C LYS A 62 1.30 -19.00 -4.60
N ASP A 63 1.28 -17.77 -5.10
CA ASP A 63 1.13 -17.54 -6.53
C ASP A 63 2.40 -17.94 -7.29
N MET A 64 2.26 -18.48 -8.50
CA MET A 64 3.38 -18.92 -9.36
C MET A 64 4.28 -17.78 -9.88
N THR A 65 4.01 -16.55 -9.46
CA THR A 65 4.86 -15.38 -9.70
C THR A 65 5.74 -15.18 -8.48
N SER A 66 7.06 -15.05 -8.65
CA SER A 66 7.94 -14.60 -7.56
C SER A 66 7.63 -13.13 -7.24
N THR A 67 6.56 -12.92 -6.48
CA THR A 67 6.17 -11.64 -5.91
C THR A 67 6.74 -11.56 -4.52
N ARG A 68 7.57 -10.55 -4.27
CA ARG A 68 8.11 -10.23 -2.96
C ARG A 68 7.44 -8.97 -2.45
N LYS A 69 6.77 -9.10 -1.31
CA LYS A 69 6.20 -7.98 -0.56
C LYS A 69 7.10 -7.62 0.62
N GLN A 70 7.28 -6.33 0.86
CA GLN A 70 8.07 -5.81 1.96
C GLN A 70 7.32 -4.64 2.60
N ARG A 71 7.03 -4.76 3.90
CA ARG A 71 6.53 -3.63 4.69
C ARG A 71 7.59 -2.52 4.73
N VAL A 72 7.13 -1.29 4.57
CA VAL A 72 7.96 -0.08 4.62
C VAL A 72 7.27 0.97 5.48
N ALA A 73 8.06 1.85 6.10
CA ALA A 73 7.52 2.92 6.92
C ALA A 73 6.67 3.93 6.13
N GLN A 74 6.99 4.11 4.85
CA GLN A 74 6.26 4.93 3.89
C GLN A 74 6.64 4.49 2.48
N CYS A 75 5.72 4.59 1.52
CA CYS A 75 6.10 4.42 0.12
C CYS A 75 7.04 5.54 -0.34
N PRO A 76 8.13 5.24 -1.07
CA PRO A 76 9.03 6.25 -1.60
C PRO A 76 8.33 7.15 -2.63
N GLY A 77 8.89 8.33 -2.88
CA GLY A 77 8.52 9.13 -4.04
C GLY A 77 9.24 8.64 -5.31
N GLY A 78 8.99 9.32 -6.43
CA GLY A 78 9.62 8.99 -7.72
C GLY A 78 8.85 7.95 -8.53
N GLU A 79 7.56 7.77 -8.24
CA GLU A 79 6.67 6.98 -9.06
C GLU A 79 6.51 7.56 -10.47
N GLN A 80 6.37 6.69 -11.47
CA GLN A 80 5.97 7.09 -12.83
C GLN A 80 4.49 7.50 -12.86
N ALA A 81 3.68 6.84 -12.04
CA ALA A 81 2.26 7.09 -11.93
C ALA A 81 1.71 6.63 -10.57
N ARG A 82 0.50 7.09 -10.27
CA ARG A 82 -0.24 6.79 -9.04
C ARG A 82 -1.69 6.45 -9.37
N CYS A 83 -2.21 5.41 -8.74
CA CYS A 83 -3.64 5.11 -8.68
C CYS A 83 -4.16 5.35 -7.26
N ASP A 84 -5.31 6.00 -7.17
CA ASP A 84 -5.97 6.32 -5.90
C ASP A 84 -7.41 5.81 -5.97
N ALA A 85 -7.66 4.60 -5.45
CA ALA A 85 -8.90 3.84 -5.65
C ALA A 85 -9.65 3.57 -4.33
N PRO A 86 -10.97 3.35 -4.35
CA PRO A 86 -11.70 2.83 -3.20
C PRO A 86 -11.07 1.53 -2.70
N LEU A 87 -11.00 1.35 -1.39
CA LEU A 87 -10.66 0.09 -0.77
C LEU A 87 -11.96 -0.63 -0.44
N ASP A 88 -12.03 -1.90 -0.81
CA ASP A 88 -13.12 -2.81 -0.49
C ASP A 88 -12.58 -4.14 0.05
N GLN A 89 -13.48 -5.06 0.38
CA GLN A 89 -13.10 -6.36 0.93
C GLN A 89 -12.32 -7.24 -0.07
N GLU A 90 -12.40 -6.96 -1.37
CA GLU A 90 -11.67 -7.68 -2.41
C GLU A 90 -10.22 -7.17 -2.48
N SER A 91 -10.07 -5.85 -2.67
CA SER A 91 -8.78 -5.16 -2.75
C SER A 91 -7.98 -5.17 -1.44
N LEU A 92 -8.63 -5.29 -0.29
CA LEU A 92 -7.97 -5.52 1.00
C LEU A 92 -7.24 -6.88 1.05
N ALA A 93 -7.86 -7.93 0.51
CA ALA A 93 -7.33 -9.28 0.55
C ALA A 93 -6.30 -9.54 -0.55
N ASN A 94 -6.47 -8.91 -1.71
CA ASN A 94 -5.46 -8.89 -2.75
C ASN A 94 -5.59 -7.60 -3.57
N PRO A 95 -4.67 -6.63 -3.41
CA PRO A 95 -4.71 -5.38 -4.17
C PRO A 95 -4.52 -5.58 -5.69
N ARG A 96 -4.30 -6.83 -6.16
CA ARG A 96 -4.25 -7.23 -7.57
C ARG A 96 -5.18 -8.39 -7.97
N ALA A 97 -6.00 -9.00 -7.10
CA ALA A 97 -6.78 -10.17 -7.52
C ALA A 97 -8.22 -10.26 -7.02
N SER A 98 -9.05 -10.72 -7.96
CA SER A 98 -10.27 -11.49 -7.76
C SER A 98 -9.94 -12.92 -7.31
N ALA A 99 -10.72 -13.42 -6.34
CA ALA A 99 -10.83 -14.81 -5.85
C ALA A 99 -10.08 -15.24 -4.56
N ARG A 100 -10.67 -16.26 -3.92
CA ARG A 100 -10.74 -16.59 -2.48
C ARG A 100 -9.51 -17.33 -1.91
N GLY A 101 -9.22 -17.07 -0.63
CA GLY A 101 -8.31 -17.82 0.27
C GLY A 101 -8.61 -17.51 1.76
N PRO A 102 -8.21 -18.36 2.73
CA PRO A 102 -9.08 -18.84 3.84
C PRO A 102 -9.13 -18.01 5.14
N ASP A 103 -10.29 -18.09 5.80
CA ASP A 103 -10.63 -18.02 7.25
C ASP A 103 -9.78 -17.17 8.23
N THR A 104 -9.45 -15.94 7.85
CA THR A 104 -8.99 -14.91 8.81
C THR A 104 -9.98 -13.76 8.84
N ALA A 105 -10.29 -13.28 10.06
CA ALA A 105 -11.19 -12.15 10.26
C ALA A 105 -10.62 -10.91 9.55
N ARG A 106 -11.31 -10.44 8.51
CA ARG A 106 -10.94 -9.23 7.78
C ARG A 106 -11.49 -8.02 8.53
N PRO A 107 -10.71 -6.94 8.72
CA PRO A 107 -11.22 -5.68 9.24
C PRO A 107 -12.44 -5.22 8.43
N ALA A 108 -13.42 -4.62 9.11
CA ALA A 108 -14.47 -3.88 8.39
C ALA A 108 -13.80 -2.75 7.61
N VAL A 109 -14.10 -2.64 6.31
CA VAL A 109 -13.57 -1.58 5.45
C VAL A 109 -14.55 -0.41 5.48
N PRO A 110 -14.14 0.78 5.96
CA PRO A 110 -14.96 1.99 5.87
C PRO A 110 -15.28 2.36 4.42
N ASN A 111 -16.43 2.99 4.18
CA ASN A 111 -16.87 3.39 2.83
C ASN A 111 -15.94 4.42 2.16
N ASP A 112 -15.20 5.18 2.97
CA ASP A 112 -14.24 6.20 2.54
C ASP A 112 -12.79 5.70 2.57
N ALA A 113 -12.56 4.42 2.89
CA ALA A 113 -11.24 3.83 2.84
C ALA A 113 -10.74 3.71 1.40
N ARG A 114 -9.42 3.88 1.22
CA ARG A 114 -8.82 3.96 -0.12
C ARG A 114 -7.49 3.23 -0.15
N VAL A 115 -7.15 2.71 -1.32
CA VAL A 115 -5.82 2.20 -1.63
C VAL A 115 -5.11 3.20 -2.53
N LEU A 116 -3.98 3.69 -2.03
CA LEU A 116 -3.04 4.49 -2.78
C LEU A 116 -1.96 3.57 -3.31
N THR A 117 -1.87 3.37 -4.63
CA THR A 117 -0.78 2.63 -5.26
C THR A 117 0.12 3.56 -6.07
N ARG A 118 1.42 3.47 -5.83
CA ARG A 118 2.50 4.12 -6.59
C ARG A 118 3.18 3.09 -7.48
N TYR A 119 3.37 3.43 -8.75
CA TYR A 119 3.97 2.56 -9.76
C TYR A 119 5.36 3.09 -10.15
N TYR A 120 6.42 2.35 -9.86
CA TYR A 120 7.81 2.75 -10.15
C TYR A 120 8.37 2.07 -11.39
N GLN A 121 7.88 0.87 -11.71
CA GLN A 121 8.24 0.13 -12.91
C GLN A 121 7.05 -0.71 -13.36
N MET A 122 6.52 -0.42 -14.55
CA MET A 122 5.43 -1.20 -15.16
C MET A 122 5.73 -1.42 -16.64
N THR A 123 5.36 -2.59 -17.17
CA THR A 123 5.55 -2.91 -18.59
C THR A 123 4.46 -2.31 -19.47
N ASP A 124 3.26 -2.16 -18.92
CA ASP A 124 2.11 -1.59 -19.63
C ASP A 124 1.35 -0.64 -18.69
N LEU A 125 1.77 0.63 -18.67
CA LEU A 125 1.08 1.67 -17.89
C LEU A 125 -0.34 1.92 -18.40
N GLY A 126 -0.63 1.68 -19.68
CA GLY A 126 -1.97 1.88 -20.25
C GLY A 126 -2.99 0.88 -19.71
N GLN A 127 -2.59 -0.39 -19.59
CA GLN A 127 -3.39 -1.42 -18.95
C GLN A 127 -3.60 -1.12 -17.46
N VAL A 128 -2.53 -0.75 -16.74
CA VAL A 128 -2.60 -0.40 -15.30
C VAL A 128 -3.53 0.79 -15.06
N ARG A 129 -3.46 1.83 -15.90
CA ARG A 129 -4.39 2.96 -15.87
C ARG A 129 -5.83 2.51 -16.05
N THR A 130 -6.09 1.70 -17.08
CA THR A 130 -7.43 1.20 -17.39
C THR A 130 -8.02 0.43 -16.21
N ASP A 131 -7.21 -0.40 -15.54
CA ASP A 131 -7.65 -1.17 -14.38
C ASP A 131 -7.89 -0.28 -13.15
N CYS A 132 -7.06 0.76 -12.96
CA CYS A 132 -7.29 1.79 -11.95
C CYS A 132 -8.63 2.51 -12.17
N GLU A 133 -8.91 2.99 -13.38
CA GLU A 133 -10.12 3.74 -13.67
C GLU A 133 -11.38 2.84 -13.60
N LYS A 134 -11.29 1.59 -14.07
CA LYS A 134 -12.39 0.60 -13.98
C LYS A 134 -12.78 0.22 -12.55
N SER A 135 -11.81 0.23 -11.64
CA SER A 135 -12.06 0.02 -10.20
C SER A 135 -12.58 1.27 -9.48
N GLY A 136 -12.92 2.33 -10.23
CA GLY A 136 -13.38 3.60 -9.66
C GLY A 136 -12.25 4.46 -9.10
N GLY A 137 -11.00 4.12 -9.41
CA GLY A 137 -9.83 4.87 -9.02
C GLY A 137 -9.55 6.09 -9.87
N ARG A 138 -8.78 7.02 -9.29
CA ARG A 138 -8.28 8.20 -9.99
C ARG A 138 -6.82 7.97 -10.35
N TRP A 139 -6.53 8.08 -11.64
CA TRP A 139 -5.19 7.95 -12.18
C TRP A 139 -4.46 9.30 -12.21
N GLN A 140 -3.16 9.27 -11.94
CA GLN A 140 -2.26 10.43 -11.99
C GLN A 140 -0.92 9.99 -12.59
N GLU A 141 -0.47 10.67 -13.64
CA GLU A 141 0.87 10.53 -14.22
C GLU A 141 1.71 11.74 -13.80
N GLN A 142 3.03 11.56 -13.70
CA GLN A 142 3.98 12.64 -13.43
C GLN A 142 4.44 13.35 -14.70
#